data_AF-A0A671UYR9-F1
#
_entry.id   AF-A0A671UYR9-F1
#
_cell.length_a   1.000
_cell.length_b   1.000
_cell.length_c   1.000
_cell.angle_alpha   90.00
_cell.angle_beta   90.00
_cell.angle_gamma   90.00
#
_symmetry.space_group_name_H-M   'P 1'
#
loop_
_entity.id
_entity.type
_entity.pdbx_description
1 polymer ?
#
loop_
_entity_poly.entity_id
_entity_poly.type
_entity_poly.pdbx_seq_one_letter_code
_entity_poly.pdbx_strand_id
1 'polypeptide(L)'
;MAECAAEGELPQRRLVFKEQQNGEKLSVDERKQRDVDERENLVLWKKPLLTLYYFTLELLITLKEWIWRLWHQRQTVFGLLILLILLSIAYCIDGTHQKYVRYMEKKTLWCAYWVGLGILSSVGLGTGLHTFLLYLGPHIASVTLAAYECGSVDFPEPPYPDQIVCPQQELVGSAAIHGSISLWTIISKVRLEACMWGAGTAIGELPPYFMARAARLSGADPDDEDYQRFEEILDQTQSAQDFATRAKVAVQKLIQRVGFFGILACASIPNPLFDLAGITCGHFLVPFWTFFGATLIGKAVIKMHIQKLFVIVTFSRHIVEQMVSLIGAVPLLGAALQKPFREYLEAQKAKLHHHTGEGIPTEESWLSWLFEKVVVIMVCFFVCSIVNSMAQSYAKRKQHEKYSEGKME
;
A
#
# COMPACT_ATOMS: atom_id res chain seq x y z
N MET A 1 53.55 59.85 -36.28
CA MET A 1 54.02 58.47 -36.37
C MET A 1 54.87 58.18 -35.15
N ALA A 2 54.31 57.46 -34.17
CA ALA A 2 55.02 56.64 -33.18
C ALA A 2 53.94 55.98 -32.32
N GLU A 3 53.78 54.66 -32.49
CA GLU A 3 52.88 53.79 -31.75
C GLU A 3 53.25 53.70 -30.27
N CYS A 4 52.25 53.70 -29.38
CA CYS A 4 52.38 53.20 -28.02
C CYS A 4 51.51 51.95 -27.92
N ALA A 5 52.15 50.83 -27.61
CA ALA A 5 51.54 49.53 -27.39
C ALA A 5 50.59 49.56 -26.19
N ALA A 6 49.35 49.14 -26.41
CA ALA A 6 48.42 48.77 -25.34
C ALA A 6 48.49 47.24 -25.19
N GLU A 7 49.15 46.77 -24.13
CA GLU A 7 49.15 45.35 -23.77
C GLU A 7 47.73 44.91 -23.36
N GLY A 8 47.25 43.85 -24.00
CA GLY A 8 46.01 43.18 -23.70
C GLY A 8 46.19 42.15 -22.59
N GLU A 9 45.79 42.50 -21.36
CA GLU A 9 45.65 41.54 -20.25
C GLU A 9 44.23 41.62 -19.67
N LEU A 10 43.22 41.11 -20.37
CA LEU A 10 41.87 41.00 -19.77
C LEU A 10 40.91 39.89 -20.28
N PRO A 11 41.15 39.16 -21.39
CA PRO A 11 40.33 37.99 -21.75
C PRO A 11 40.81 36.68 -21.12
N GLN A 12 42.13 36.53 -20.91
CA GLN A 12 42.75 35.25 -20.51
C GLN A 12 42.45 34.89 -19.05
N ARG A 13 42.42 35.89 -18.15
CA ARG A 13 42.03 35.69 -16.73
C ARG A 13 40.60 35.16 -16.57
N ARG A 14 39.67 35.58 -17.44
CA ARG A 14 38.25 35.20 -17.36
C ARG A 14 38.00 33.80 -17.92
N LEU A 15 38.78 33.38 -18.92
CA LEU A 15 38.79 32.02 -19.46
C LEU A 15 39.44 31.04 -18.48
N VAL A 16 40.61 31.39 -17.92
CA VAL A 16 41.30 30.58 -16.90
C VAL A 16 40.45 30.41 -15.65
N PHE A 17 39.77 31.46 -15.18
CA PHE A 17 38.87 31.36 -14.03
C PHE A 17 37.64 30.47 -14.32
N LYS A 18 37.14 30.47 -15.57
CA LYS A 18 36.02 29.63 -15.99
C LYS A 18 36.43 28.17 -16.19
N GLU A 19 37.64 27.91 -16.69
CA GLU A 19 38.23 26.57 -16.75
C GLU A 19 38.59 26.03 -15.37
N GLN A 20 39.10 26.86 -14.46
CA GLN A 20 39.34 26.49 -13.07
C GLN A 20 38.02 26.18 -12.34
N GLN A 21 36.98 27.01 -12.50
CA GLN A 21 35.66 26.72 -11.94
C GLN A 21 35.02 25.46 -12.54
N ASN A 22 35.19 25.19 -13.84
CA ASN A 22 34.72 23.95 -14.46
C ASN A 22 35.52 22.73 -14.00
N GLY A 23 36.84 22.86 -13.83
CA GLY A 23 37.71 21.79 -13.33
C GLY A 23 37.46 21.47 -11.86
N GLU A 24 37.23 22.49 -11.03
CA GLU A 24 36.82 22.32 -9.63
C GLU A 24 35.45 21.65 -9.54
N LYS A 25 34.45 22.09 -10.33
CA LYS A 25 33.13 21.42 -10.38
C LYS A 25 33.22 19.96 -10.80
N LEU A 26 33.97 19.66 -11.86
CA LEU A 26 34.17 18.27 -12.32
C LEU A 26 34.82 17.41 -11.23
N SER A 27 35.80 17.95 -10.50
CA SER A 27 36.47 17.24 -9.41
C SER A 27 35.59 17.04 -8.16
N VAL A 28 34.61 17.92 -7.95
CA VAL A 28 33.63 17.81 -6.87
C VAL A 28 32.57 16.76 -7.21
N ASP A 29 32.10 16.74 -8.46
CA ASP A 29 31.12 15.75 -8.93
C ASP A 29 31.72 14.34 -8.96
N GLU A 30 32.99 14.18 -9.35
CA GLU A 30 33.70 12.89 -9.26
C GLU A 30 33.87 12.39 -7.82
N ARG A 31 34.08 13.29 -6.85
CA ARG A 31 34.12 12.91 -5.42
C ARG A 31 32.75 12.52 -4.90
N LYS A 32 31.70 13.26 -5.26
CA LYS A 32 30.31 12.94 -4.90
C LYS A 32 29.93 11.57 -5.47
N GLN A 33 30.25 11.30 -6.73
CA GLN A 33 29.94 10.02 -7.37
C GLN A 33 30.63 8.85 -6.65
N ARG A 34 31.91 9.01 -6.28
CA ARG A 34 32.65 8.01 -5.51
C ARG A 34 32.04 7.78 -4.12
N ASP A 35 31.61 8.85 -3.46
CA ASP A 35 30.94 8.79 -2.16
C ASP A 35 29.60 8.05 -2.25
N VAL A 36 28.83 8.24 -3.33
CA VAL A 36 27.59 7.50 -3.63
C VAL A 36 27.90 6.01 -3.85
N ASP A 37 28.88 5.69 -4.68
CA ASP A 37 29.28 4.30 -4.94
C ASP A 37 29.73 3.58 -3.66
N GLU A 38 30.45 4.27 -2.78
CA GLU A 38 30.84 3.72 -1.47
C GLU A 38 29.63 3.40 -0.59
N ARG A 39 28.58 4.25 -0.60
CA ARG A 39 27.33 4.02 0.11
C ARG A 39 26.55 2.85 -0.49
N GLU A 40 26.42 2.78 -1.81
CA GLU A 40 25.71 1.68 -2.47
C GLU A 40 26.38 0.32 -2.21
N ASN A 41 27.69 0.33 -1.91
CA ASN A 41 28.43 -0.86 -1.49
C ASN A 41 28.23 -1.25 -0.02
N LEU A 42 27.56 -0.43 0.81
CA LEU A 42 27.17 -0.76 2.19
C LEU A 42 25.92 -1.65 2.20
N VAL A 43 26.12 -2.91 1.83
CA VAL A 43 25.08 -3.94 1.85
C VAL A 43 25.52 -5.12 2.70
N LEU A 44 24.57 -5.75 3.39
CA LEU A 44 24.82 -6.89 4.29
C LEU A 44 25.64 -8.01 3.66
N TRP A 45 25.43 -8.29 2.37
CA TRP A 45 26.16 -9.35 1.65
C TRP A 45 27.56 -8.96 1.16
N LYS A 46 27.90 -7.67 1.09
CA LYS A 46 29.26 -7.21 0.73
C LYS A 46 30.11 -6.90 1.97
N LYS A 47 29.54 -6.16 2.94
CA LYS A 47 30.25 -5.66 4.13
C LYS A 47 29.41 -5.86 5.41
N PRO A 48 29.12 -7.11 5.84
CA PRO A 48 28.14 -7.41 6.89
C PRO A 48 28.38 -6.66 8.20
N LEU A 49 29.62 -6.71 8.72
CA LEU A 49 29.96 -6.09 10.01
C LEU A 49 29.89 -4.56 9.96
N LEU A 50 30.36 -3.95 8.88
CA LEU A 50 30.35 -2.49 8.72
C LEU A 50 28.92 -1.97 8.55
N THR A 51 28.11 -2.66 7.73
CA THR A 51 26.70 -2.31 7.52
C THR A 51 25.91 -2.43 8.81
N LEU A 52 26.10 -3.51 9.59
CA LEU A 52 25.47 -3.66 10.91
C LEU A 52 25.90 -2.58 11.89
N TYR A 53 27.19 -2.23 11.92
CA TYR A 53 27.70 -1.17 12.78
C TYR A 53 27.05 0.19 12.45
N TYR A 54 27.05 0.59 11.18
CA TYR A 54 26.42 1.84 10.75
C TYR A 54 24.91 1.84 10.95
N PHE A 55 24.24 0.72 10.71
CA PHE A 55 22.84 0.53 11.07
C PHE A 55 22.58 0.79 12.56
N THR A 56 23.37 0.20 13.46
CA THR A 56 23.19 0.39 14.90
C THR A 56 23.40 1.84 15.34
N LEU A 57 24.37 2.54 14.74
CA LEU A 57 24.59 3.95 15.04
C LEU A 57 23.42 4.82 14.56
N GLU A 58 22.95 4.64 13.32
CA GLU A 58 21.79 5.37 12.80
C GLU A 58 20.55 5.12 13.65
N LEU A 59 20.35 3.87 14.06
CA LEU A 59 19.24 3.48 14.91
C LEU A 59 19.31 4.23 16.25
N LEU A 60 20.47 4.29 16.89
CA LEU A 60 20.65 5.00 18.16
C LEU A 60 20.45 6.52 18.03
N ILE A 61 20.99 7.13 16.98
CA ILE A 61 20.83 8.57 16.71
C ILE A 61 19.34 8.88 16.50
N THR A 62 18.69 8.11 15.62
CA THR A 62 17.28 8.28 15.31
C THR A 62 16.43 8.08 16.58
N LEU A 63 16.68 7.04 17.36
CA LEU A 63 15.99 6.80 18.63
C LEU A 63 16.18 7.97 19.61
N LYS A 64 17.39 8.51 19.73
CA LYS A 64 17.66 9.69 20.59
C LYS A 64 16.86 10.92 20.12
N GLU A 65 16.80 11.18 18.81
CA GLU A 65 16.00 12.26 18.24
C GLU A 65 14.50 12.07 18.54
N TRP A 66 13.97 10.85 18.38
CA TRP A 66 12.57 10.54 18.70
C TRP A 66 12.27 10.70 20.20
N ILE A 67 13.15 10.23 21.08
CA ILE A 67 13.03 10.41 22.53
C ILE A 67 13.03 11.89 22.89
N TRP A 68 13.91 12.69 22.29
CA TRP A 68 13.97 14.13 22.52
C TRP A 68 12.68 14.84 22.06
N ARG A 69 12.15 14.49 20.88
CA ARG A 69 10.88 15.02 20.37
C ARG A 69 9.70 14.64 21.27
N LEU A 70 9.64 13.38 21.71
CA LEU A 70 8.63 12.90 22.66
C LEU A 70 8.74 13.65 23.99
N TRP A 71 9.95 13.89 24.48
CA TRP A 71 10.21 14.65 25.70
C TRP A 71 9.75 16.11 25.58
N HIS A 72 10.01 16.75 24.44
CA HIS A 72 9.52 18.11 24.17
C HIS A 72 7.98 18.17 24.18
N GLN A 73 7.30 17.11 23.75
CA GLN A 73 5.85 16.97 23.79
C GLN A 73 5.33 16.27 25.06
N ARG A 74 6.08 16.34 26.18
CA ARG A 74 5.77 15.61 27.42
C ARG A 74 4.34 15.71 27.89
N GLN A 75 3.68 16.88 27.77
CA GLN A 75 2.31 17.06 28.25
C GLN A 75 1.32 16.18 27.49
N THR A 76 1.45 16.12 26.16
CA THR A 76 0.64 15.25 25.31
C THR A 76 0.92 13.78 25.62
N VAL A 77 2.20 13.42 25.79
CA VAL A 77 2.61 12.05 26.14
C VAL A 77 2.05 11.64 27.50
N PHE A 78 2.18 12.48 28.52
CA PHE A 78 1.63 12.24 29.86
C PHE A 78 0.10 12.11 29.82
N GLY A 79 -0.60 12.98 29.08
CA GLY A 79 -2.05 12.87 28.91
C GLY A 79 -2.47 11.54 28.26
N LEU A 80 -1.78 11.12 27.20
CA LEU A 80 -2.03 9.84 26.53
C LEU A 80 -1.69 8.64 27.42
N LEU A 81 -0.64 8.75 28.23
CA LEU A 81 -0.21 7.70 29.14
C LEU A 81 -1.20 7.54 30.31
N ILE A 82 -1.71 8.64 30.87
CA ILE A 82 -2.80 8.62 31.85
C ILE A 82 -4.06 8.00 31.23
N LEU A 83 -4.43 8.38 30.00
CA LEU A 83 -5.57 7.79 29.30
C LEU A 83 -5.39 6.27 29.10
N LEU A 84 -4.21 5.82 28.69
CA LEU A 84 -3.88 4.40 28.57
C LEU A 84 -3.97 3.66 29.90
N ILE A 85 -3.48 4.26 31.00
CA ILE A 85 -3.62 3.70 32.34
C ILE A 85 -5.10 3.58 32.72
N LEU A 86 -5.91 4.61 32.49
CA LEU A 86 -7.34 4.58 32.78
C LEU A 86 -8.06 3.50 31.97
N LEU A 87 -7.73 3.36 30.68
CA LEU A 87 -8.26 2.30 29.82
C LEU A 87 -7.80 0.91 30.27
N SER A 88 -6.55 0.76 30.70
CA SER A 88 -6.01 -0.50 31.23
C SER A 88 -6.69 -0.89 32.54
N ILE A 89 -6.92 0.09 33.44
CA ILE A 89 -7.67 -0.13 34.68
C ILE A 89 -9.11 -0.56 34.34
N ALA A 90 -9.75 0.11 33.39
CA ALA A 90 -11.09 -0.27 32.92
C ALA A 90 -11.12 -1.68 32.29
N TYR A 91 -10.04 -2.12 31.64
CA TYR A 91 -9.92 -3.47 31.08
C TYR A 91 -9.72 -4.55 32.16
N CYS A 92 -8.95 -4.24 33.21
CA CYS A 92 -8.63 -5.19 34.28
C CYS A 92 -9.75 -5.33 35.33
N ILE A 93 -10.57 -4.30 35.53
CA ILE A 93 -11.68 -4.36 36.50
C ILE A 93 -12.82 -5.17 35.89
N ASP A 94 -13.14 -6.30 36.51
CA ASP A 94 -14.33 -7.07 36.17
C ASP A 94 -15.60 -6.27 36.51
N GLY A 95 -16.48 -6.10 35.52
CA GLY A 95 -17.72 -5.37 35.67
C GLY A 95 -18.68 -5.57 34.51
N THR A 96 -19.82 -4.87 34.56
CA THR A 96 -20.84 -4.93 33.49
C THR A 96 -20.31 -4.38 32.17
N HIS A 97 -19.35 -3.46 32.22
CA HIS A 97 -18.65 -2.91 31.06
C HIS A 97 -17.78 -3.95 30.32
N GLN A 98 -17.41 -5.05 30.97
CA GLN A 98 -16.52 -6.08 30.39
C GLN A 98 -17.11 -6.76 29.15
N LYS A 99 -18.45 -6.80 29.03
CA LYS A 99 -19.14 -7.26 27.81
C LYS A 99 -18.81 -6.37 26.60
N TYR A 100 -18.82 -5.05 26.81
CA TYR A 100 -18.49 -4.07 25.77
C TYR A 100 -16.99 -4.08 25.48
N VAL A 101 -16.14 -4.19 26.50
CA VAL A 101 -14.69 -4.26 26.35
C VAL A 101 -14.29 -5.46 25.47
N ARG A 102 -14.78 -6.67 25.78
CA ARG A 102 -14.50 -7.87 24.96
C ARG A 102 -15.06 -7.76 23.54
N TYR A 103 -16.25 -7.18 23.38
CA TYR A 103 -16.82 -6.91 22.06
C TYR A 103 -15.93 -5.94 21.26
N MET A 104 -15.50 -4.83 21.87
CA MET A 104 -14.61 -3.84 21.26
C MET A 104 -13.24 -4.43 20.95
N GLU A 105 -12.68 -5.24 21.83
CA GLU A 105 -11.42 -5.97 21.61
C GLU A 105 -11.54 -6.88 20.39
N LYS A 106 -12.57 -7.74 20.34
CA LYS A 106 -12.80 -8.65 19.21
C LYS A 106 -12.97 -7.88 17.90
N LYS A 107 -13.79 -6.83 17.87
CA LYS A 107 -14.01 -6.02 16.66
C LYS A 107 -12.77 -5.21 16.28
N THR A 108 -12.04 -4.63 17.24
CA THR A 108 -10.83 -3.85 16.98
C THR A 108 -9.73 -4.72 16.41
N LEU A 109 -9.48 -5.90 16.99
CA LEU A 109 -8.51 -6.87 16.47
C LEU A 109 -8.90 -7.35 15.07
N TRP A 110 -10.18 -7.60 14.84
CA TRP A 110 -10.69 -7.98 13.52
C TRP A 110 -10.49 -6.87 12.48
N CYS A 111 -10.83 -5.62 12.82
CA CYS A 111 -10.59 -4.47 11.95
C CYS A 111 -9.09 -4.26 11.70
N ALA A 112 -8.26 -4.35 12.74
CA ALA A 112 -6.81 -4.19 12.63
C ALA A 112 -6.19 -5.26 11.73
N TYR A 113 -6.67 -6.50 11.80
CA TYR A 113 -6.28 -7.57 10.88
C TYR A 113 -6.58 -7.22 9.42
N TRP A 114 -7.80 -6.81 9.10
CA TRP A 114 -8.19 -6.44 7.74
C TRP A 114 -7.48 -5.18 7.22
N VAL A 115 -7.31 -4.16 8.08
CA VAL A 115 -6.49 -2.97 7.75
C VAL A 115 -5.04 -3.36 7.50
N GLY A 116 -4.45 -4.18 8.37
CA GLY A 116 -3.07 -4.65 8.23
C GLY A 116 -2.84 -5.42 6.94
N LEU A 117 -3.72 -6.37 6.61
CA LEU A 117 -3.68 -7.08 5.33
C LEU A 117 -3.82 -6.14 4.14
N GLY A 118 -4.69 -5.12 4.23
CA GLY A 118 -4.83 -4.10 3.20
C GLY A 118 -3.56 -3.26 3.00
N ILE A 119 -2.87 -2.88 4.07
CA ILE A 119 -1.57 -2.16 4.00
C ILE A 119 -0.53 -3.05 3.32
N LEU A 120 -0.38 -4.30 3.78
CA LEU A 120 0.59 -5.25 3.23
C LEU A 120 0.34 -5.56 1.75
N SER A 121 -0.93 -5.61 1.35
CA SER A 121 -1.35 -5.79 -0.05
C SER A 121 -0.84 -4.68 -0.98
N SER A 122 -0.67 -3.47 -0.45
CA SER A 122 -0.25 -2.30 -1.21
C SER A 122 1.26 -2.06 -1.14
N VAL A 123 1.86 -2.10 0.06
CA VAL A 123 3.27 -1.72 0.29
C VAL A 123 4.26 -2.75 -0.28
N GLY A 124 3.91 -4.05 -0.27
CA GLY A 124 4.89 -5.12 -0.43
C GLY A 124 4.81 -5.98 -1.70
N LEU A 125 3.75 -5.89 -2.51
CA LEU A 125 3.51 -6.87 -3.59
C LEU A 125 3.15 -6.29 -4.96
N GLY A 126 2.92 -4.97 -5.08
CA GLY A 126 2.59 -4.29 -6.34
C GLY A 126 1.31 -4.76 -7.05
N THR A 127 0.66 -5.83 -6.57
CA THR A 127 -0.47 -6.50 -7.20
C THR A 127 -1.60 -6.64 -6.19
N GLY A 128 -2.17 -5.52 -5.74
CA GLY A 128 -3.27 -5.52 -4.76
C GLY A 128 -4.50 -6.37 -5.18
N LEU A 129 -4.61 -6.70 -6.46
CA LEU A 129 -5.57 -7.68 -6.97
C LEU A 129 -5.25 -9.12 -6.53
N HIS A 130 -3.97 -9.50 -6.52
CA HIS A 130 -3.54 -10.85 -6.15
C HIS A 130 -3.80 -11.11 -4.66
N THR A 131 -3.42 -10.18 -3.78
CA THR A 131 -3.71 -10.31 -2.34
C THR A 131 -5.23 -10.30 -2.07
N PHE A 132 -6.00 -9.51 -2.82
CA PHE A 132 -7.46 -9.54 -2.75
C PHE A 132 -8.01 -10.94 -3.07
N LEU A 133 -7.54 -11.57 -4.15
CA LEU A 133 -7.96 -12.91 -4.55
C LEU A 133 -7.56 -14.01 -3.57
N LEU A 134 -6.54 -13.79 -2.74
CA LEU A 134 -6.07 -14.78 -1.75
C LEU A 134 -6.79 -14.68 -0.40
N TYR A 135 -7.17 -13.47 0.03
CA TYR A 135 -7.71 -13.27 1.38
C TYR A 135 -9.17 -12.80 1.36
N LEU A 136 -9.41 -11.60 0.83
CA LEU A 136 -10.73 -10.97 0.90
C LEU A 136 -11.76 -11.61 -0.06
N GLY A 137 -11.32 -11.99 -1.26
CA GLY A 137 -12.16 -12.66 -2.25
C GLY A 137 -12.75 -13.98 -1.73
N PRO A 138 -11.91 -14.92 -1.24
CA PRO A 138 -12.38 -16.18 -0.64
C PRO A 138 -13.28 -15.98 0.59
N HIS A 139 -12.97 -14.97 1.42
CA HIS A 139 -13.84 -14.60 2.54
C HIS A 139 -15.23 -14.14 2.07
N ILE A 140 -15.31 -13.25 1.07
CA ILE A 140 -16.60 -12.81 0.51
C ILE A 140 -17.33 -13.98 -0.15
N ALA A 141 -16.62 -14.84 -0.87
CA ALA A 141 -17.19 -16.01 -1.55
C ALA A 141 -17.78 -17.01 -0.55
N SER A 142 -17.06 -17.35 0.53
CA SER A 142 -17.55 -18.27 1.58
C SER A 142 -18.79 -17.74 2.29
N VAL A 143 -18.81 -16.45 2.67
CA VAL A 143 -20.00 -15.80 3.26
C VAL A 143 -21.18 -15.78 2.28
N THR A 144 -20.92 -15.58 0.98
CA THR A 144 -21.96 -15.60 -0.06
C THR A 144 -22.56 -16.99 -0.24
N LEU A 145 -21.72 -18.03 -0.30
CA LEU A 145 -22.17 -19.41 -0.42
C LEU A 145 -22.97 -19.84 0.82
N ALA A 146 -22.44 -19.58 2.01
CA ALA A 146 -23.12 -19.88 3.27
C ALA A 146 -24.47 -19.16 3.37
N ALA A 147 -24.56 -17.91 2.92
CA ALA A 147 -25.84 -17.21 2.85
C ALA A 147 -26.83 -18.00 1.99
N TYR A 148 -26.48 -18.31 0.73
CA TYR A 148 -27.38 -19.05 -0.16
C TYR A 148 -27.73 -20.46 0.32
N GLU A 149 -26.85 -21.14 1.06
CA GLU A 149 -27.09 -22.46 1.63
C GLU A 149 -27.99 -22.42 2.87
N CYS A 150 -27.73 -21.48 3.78
CA CYS A 150 -28.51 -21.34 5.01
C CYS A 150 -29.84 -20.63 4.80
N GLY A 151 -30.07 -19.96 3.66
CA GLY A 151 -31.25 -19.11 3.48
C GLY A 151 -31.23 -17.84 4.34
N SER A 152 -30.12 -17.56 5.05
CA SER A 152 -29.96 -16.45 5.98
C SER A 152 -28.49 -16.01 6.10
N VAL A 153 -28.26 -14.79 6.59
CA VAL A 153 -26.93 -14.28 6.98
C VAL A 153 -26.66 -14.37 8.49
N ASP A 154 -27.59 -14.99 9.24
CA ASP A 154 -27.54 -15.13 10.71
C ASP A 154 -26.72 -16.35 11.16
N PHE A 155 -25.67 -16.67 10.43
CA PHE A 155 -24.64 -17.62 10.85
C PHE A 155 -23.58 -16.92 11.73
N PRO A 156 -22.78 -17.70 12.50
CA PRO A 156 -21.90 -17.18 13.56
C PRO A 156 -21.01 -16.01 13.13
N GLU A 157 -20.67 -15.08 14.02
CA GLU A 157 -19.78 -13.96 13.67
C GLU A 157 -18.31 -14.40 13.52
N PRO A 158 -17.54 -13.77 12.61
CA PRO A 158 -16.12 -14.09 12.44
C PRO A 158 -15.30 -13.87 13.73
N PRO A 159 -14.14 -14.55 13.89
CA PRO A 159 -13.51 -15.47 12.94
C PRO A 159 -14.35 -16.75 12.77
N TYR A 160 -14.63 -17.09 11.51
CA TYR A 160 -15.40 -18.29 11.19
C TYR A 160 -14.50 -19.52 11.42
N PRO A 161 -15.05 -20.64 11.90
CA PRO A 161 -14.36 -21.92 11.77
C PRO A 161 -14.18 -22.26 10.29
N ASP A 162 -13.43 -23.32 9.96
CA ASP A 162 -13.17 -23.75 8.58
C ASP A 162 -14.46 -23.90 7.74
N GLN A 163 -15.60 -24.09 8.41
CA GLN A 163 -16.94 -24.12 7.83
C GLN A 163 -17.87 -23.12 8.51
N ILE A 164 -18.63 -22.35 7.72
CA ILE A 164 -19.74 -21.54 8.24
C ILE A 164 -20.93 -22.48 8.45
N VAL A 165 -21.15 -22.91 9.69
CA VAL A 165 -22.26 -23.80 10.04
C VAL A 165 -23.56 -23.01 10.15
N CYS A 166 -24.60 -23.43 9.45
CA CYS A 166 -25.94 -22.86 9.59
C CYS A 166 -26.47 -23.11 11.01
N PRO A 167 -27.09 -22.12 11.67
CA PRO A 167 -27.69 -22.34 12.98
C PRO A 167 -28.74 -23.46 12.91
N GLN A 168 -28.68 -24.39 13.86
CA GLN A 168 -29.70 -25.43 14.03
C GLN A 168 -30.99 -24.77 14.52
N GLN A 169 -31.82 -24.28 13.60
CA GLN A 169 -33.16 -23.86 13.96
C GLN A 169 -34.01 -25.13 14.05
N GLU A 170 -34.48 -25.45 15.26
CA GLU A 170 -35.42 -26.54 15.51
C GLU A 170 -36.55 -26.52 14.47
N LEU A 171 -36.94 -27.70 13.97
CA LEU A 171 -38.09 -27.93 13.11
C LEU A 171 -39.41 -27.52 13.81
N VAL A 172 -39.64 -26.23 14.00
CA VAL A 172 -40.95 -25.71 14.35
C VAL A 172 -41.56 -25.13 13.09
N GLY A 173 -42.40 -25.98 12.52
CA GLY A 173 -43.44 -25.78 11.51
C GLY A 173 -43.66 -24.38 10.95
N SER A 174 -43.93 -24.40 9.65
CA SER A 174 -44.41 -23.32 8.78
C SER A 174 -43.31 -22.45 8.17
N ALA A 175 -43.03 -22.71 6.90
CA ALA A 175 -42.87 -21.68 5.88
C ALA A 175 -42.23 -20.38 6.36
N ALA A 176 -41.04 -20.46 6.98
CA ALA A 176 -40.17 -19.32 7.15
C ALA A 176 -39.62 -19.00 5.76
N ILE A 177 -40.47 -18.29 5.01
CA ILE A 177 -40.19 -17.40 3.89
C ILE A 177 -38.92 -17.82 3.14
N HIS A 178 -39.09 -18.46 1.97
CA HIS A 178 -38.15 -18.33 0.85
C HIS A 178 -38.03 -16.83 0.50
N GLY A 179 -37.46 -16.06 1.40
CA GLY A 179 -37.03 -14.70 1.18
C GLY A 179 -35.74 -14.90 0.44
N SER A 180 -35.80 -14.80 -0.87
CA SER A 180 -34.60 -14.78 -1.70
C SER A 180 -33.61 -13.82 -1.04
N ILE A 181 -32.49 -14.34 -0.57
CA ILE A 181 -31.48 -13.52 0.09
C ILE A 181 -31.05 -12.47 -0.93
N SER A 182 -31.32 -11.22 -0.59
CA SER A 182 -30.97 -10.12 -1.46
C SER A 182 -29.45 -9.97 -1.48
N LEU A 183 -28.89 -9.62 -2.64
CA LEU A 183 -27.48 -9.26 -2.74
C LEU A 183 -27.09 -8.18 -1.73
N TRP A 184 -28.00 -7.24 -1.47
CA TRP A 184 -27.79 -6.17 -0.52
C TRP A 184 -27.57 -6.67 0.91
N THR A 185 -28.26 -7.76 1.29
CA THR A 185 -28.09 -8.40 2.59
C THR A 185 -26.68 -8.99 2.73
N ILE A 186 -26.18 -9.66 1.70
CA ILE A 186 -24.81 -10.23 1.66
C ILE A 186 -23.76 -9.10 1.63
N ILE A 187 -23.95 -8.09 0.79
CA ILE A 187 -23.10 -6.89 0.68
C ILE A 187 -22.96 -6.17 2.03
N SER A 188 -24.02 -6.17 2.82
CA SER A 188 -24.06 -5.56 4.14
C SER A 188 -23.35 -6.42 5.18
N LYS A 189 -23.47 -7.75 5.10
CA LYS A 189 -22.79 -8.69 6.01
C LYS A 189 -21.26 -8.61 5.92
N VAL A 190 -20.69 -8.50 4.72
CA VAL A 190 -19.23 -8.41 4.49
C VAL A 190 -18.67 -6.98 4.48
N ARG A 191 -19.50 -5.98 4.81
CA ARG A 191 -19.16 -4.56 4.61
C ARG A 191 -17.97 -4.13 5.45
N LEU A 192 -17.90 -4.60 6.70
CA LEU A 192 -16.87 -4.16 7.64
C LEU A 192 -15.49 -4.59 7.17
N GLU A 193 -15.33 -5.88 6.90
CA GLU A 193 -14.10 -6.52 6.41
C GLU A 193 -13.63 -5.87 5.11
N ALA A 194 -14.58 -5.70 4.18
CA ALA A 194 -14.37 -5.04 2.90
C ALA A 194 -13.83 -3.61 3.07
N CYS A 195 -14.53 -2.78 3.85
CA CYS A 195 -14.15 -1.38 4.05
C CYS A 195 -12.83 -1.25 4.82
N MET A 196 -12.58 -2.10 5.82
CA MET A 196 -11.33 -2.10 6.59
C MET A 196 -10.14 -2.50 5.72
N TRP A 197 -10.29 -3.51 4.87
CA TRP A 197 -9.28 -3.83 3.85
C TRP A 197 -9.02 -2.65 2.92
N GLY A 198 -10.07 -2.05 2.36
CA GLY A 198 -9.94 -0.90 1.46
C GLY A 198 -9.27 0.30 2.15
N ALA A 199 -9.58 0.54 3.42
CA ALA A 199 -8.90 1.55 4.23
C ALA A 199 -7.41 1.23 4.43
N GLY A 200 -7.07 -0.03 4.68
CA GLY A 200 -5.70 -0.51 4.71
C GLY A 200 -4.95 -0.24 3.40
N THR A 201 -5.57 -0.53 2.26
CA THR A 201 -4.96 -0.24 0.95
C THR A 201 -4.74 1.26 0.74
N ALA A 202 -5.67 2.11 1.17
CA ALA A 202 -5.52 3.56 1.10
C ALA A 202 -4.34 4.07 1.95
N ILE A 203 -4.08 3.44 3.10
CA ILE A 203 -2.93 3.75 3.96
C ILE A 203 -1.62 3.27 3.31
N GLY A 204 -1.62 2.05 2.76
CA GLY A 204 -0.43 1.45 2.15
C GLY A 204 0.11 2.23 0.95
N GLU A 205 -0.74 2.98 0.26
CA GLU A 205 -0.34 3.77 -0.91
C GLU A 205 -0.01 5.24 -0.58
N LEU A 206 0.06 5.61 0.71
CA LEU A 206 0.56 6.93 1.15
C LEU A 206 2.05 7.21 0.88
N PRO A 207 2.99 6.22 0.84
CA PRO A 207 4.41 6.52 0.72
C PRO A 207 4.78 7.42 -0.48
N PRO A 208 4.30 7.19 -1.72
CA PRO A 208 4.62 8.05 -2.86
C PRO A 208 4.19 9.51 -2.66
N TYR A 209 3.06 9.75 -1.98
CA TYR A 209 2.60 11.11 -1.67
C TYR A 209 3.54 11.82 -0.69
N PHE A 210 3.94 11.17 0.40
CA PHE A 210 4.83 11.76 1.38
C PHE A 210 6.24 11.96 0.83
N MET A 211 6.74 11.00 0.03
CA MET A 211 8.03 11.13 -0.64
C MET A 211 8.06 12.34 -1.57
N ALA A 212 7.07 12.46 -2.47
CA ALA A 212 6.98 13.59 -3.40
C ALA A 212 6.79 14.94 -2.69
N ARG A 213 6.01 14.96 -1.59
CA ARG A 213 5.80 16.15 -0.77
C ARG A 213 7.06 16.58 -0.03
N ALA A 214 7.79 15.62 0.56
CA ALA A 214 9.04 15.88 1.26
C ALA A 214 10.09 16.41 0.29
N ALA A 215 10.26 15.77 -0.87
CA ALA A 215 11.17 16.24 -1.92
C ALA A 215 10.89 17.69 -2.34
N ARG A 216 9.60 18.05 -2.51
CA ARG A 216 9.22 19.42 -2.86
C ARG A 216 9.46 20.44 -1.73
N LEU A 217 9.19 20.07 -0.48
CA LEU A 217 9.32 20.97 0.67
C LEU A 217 10.77 21.17 1.12
N SER A 218 11.62 20.16 0.93
CA SER A 218 13.05 20.26 1.24
C SER A 218 13.77 21.28 0.36
N GLY A 219 13.15 21.74 -0.75
CA GLY A 219 13.73 22.73 -1.65
C GLY A 219 15.12 22.33 -2.12
N ALA A 220 15.35 21.02 -2.19
CA ALA A 220 16.66 20.44 -2.38
C ALA A 220 17.30 21.03 -3.65
N ASP A 221 18.56 21.46 -3.52
CA ASP A 221 19.35 21.92 -4.67
C ASP A 221 19.19 20.86 -5.78
N PRO A 222 19.04 21.21 -7.07
CA PRO A 222 19.06 20.21 -8.15
C PRO A 222 20.27 19.25 -8.12
N ASP A 223 21.30 19.58 -7.35
CA ASP A 223 22.46 18.73 -7.04
C ASP A 223 22.31 17.81 -5.80
N ASP A 224 21.15 17.80 -5.12
CA ASP A 224 20.84 16.88 -4.02
C ASP A 224 20.50 15.49 -4.55
N GLU A 225 21.24 14.50 -4.07
CA GLU A 225 21.15 13.10 -4.47
C GLU A 225 19.75 12.52 -4.26
N ASP A 226 19.01 12.91 -3.21
CA ASP A 226 17.66 12.38 -2.98
C ASP A 226 16.66 12.93 -4.00
N TYR A 227 16.91 14.15 -4.49
CA TYR A 227 16.10 14.81 -5.52
C TYR A 227 16.37 14.18 -6.90
N GLN A 228 17.64 13.95 -7.25
CA GLN A 228 18.02 13.25 -8.49
C GLN A 228 17.48 11.81 -8.52
N ARG A 229 17.62 11.07 -7.42
CA ARG A 229 17.07 9.70 -7.30
C ARG A 229 15.55 9.68 -7.49
N PHE A 230 14.86 10.67 -6.94
CA PHE A 230 13.42 10.81 -7.10
C PHE A 230 13.03 11.17 -8.55
N GLU A 231 13.76 12.05 -9.23
CA GLU A 231 13.59 12.34 -10.66
C GLU A 231 13.86 11.11 -11.53
N GLU A 232 14.90 10.32 -11.24
CA GLU A 232 15.18 9.06 -11.94
C GLU A 232 14.05 8.02 -11.75
N ILE A 233 13.52 7.85 -10.54
CA ILE A 233 12.38 6.95 -10.27
C ILE A 233 11.13 7.43 -11.01
N LEU A 234 10.91 8.74 -11.00
CA LEU A 234 9.87 9.40 -11.79
C LEU A 234 10.07 9.09 -13.29
N ASP A 235 11.27 9.20 -13.82
CA ASP A 235 11.59 9.03 -15.24
C ASP A 235 11.55 7.56 -15.68
N GLN A 236 11.99 6.62 -14.84
CA GLN A 236 11.87 5.18 -15.09
C GLN A 236 10.40 4.76 -15.16
N THR A 237 9.57 5.26 -14.25
CA THR A 237 8.11 5.07 -14.28
C THR A 237 7.47 5.71 -15.54
N GLN A 238 8.14 6.72 -16.12
CA GLN A 238 7.69 7.47 -17.30
C GLN A 238 8.23 6.94 -18.64
N SER A 239 9.25 6.08 -18.64
CA SER A 239 9.98 5.67 -19.85
C SER A 239 9.19 4.75 -20.82
N ALA A 240 7.99 4.31 -20.46
CA ALA A 240 7.04 3.67 -21.38
C ALA A 240 6.22 4.75 -22.16
N GLN A 241 6.70 5.16 -23.33
CA GLN A 241 6.24 6.34 -24.08
C GLN A 241 4.76 6.37 -24.57
N ASP A 242 4.33 7.61 -24.84
CA ASP A 242 3.10 8.15 -25.44
C ASP A 242 1.78 8.05 -24.66
N PHE A 243 1.35 6.86 -24.22
CA PHE A 243 0.09 6.74 -23.48
C PHE A 243 0.24 7.19 -22.02
N ALA A 244 1.35 6.81 -21.36
CA ALA A 244 1.63 7.20 -19.98
C ALA A 244 1.80 8.71 -19.83
N THR A 245 2.45 9.37 -20.80
CA THR A 245 2.63 10.83 -20.82
C THR A 245 1.30 11.56 -21.02
N ARG A 246 0.43 11.08 -21.91
CA ARG A 246 -0.92 11.63 -22.08
C ARG A 246 -1.80 11.42 -20.85
N ALA A 247 -1.73 10.23 -20.25
CA ALA A 247 -2.41 9.94 -18.99
C ALA A 247 -1.90 10.84 -17.85
N LYS A 248 -0.60 11.09 -17.75
CA LYS A 248 0.00 12.04 -16.80
C LYS A 248 -0.54 13.46 -16.97
N VAL A 249 -0.52 13.99 -18.19
CA VAL A 249 -1.07 15.33 -18.47
C VAL A 249 -2.58 15.38 -18.19
N ALA A 250 -3.32 14.31 -18.48
CA ALA A 250 -4.74 14.21 -18.19
C ALA A 250 -5.03 14.17 -16.69
N VAL A 251 -4.31 13.34 -15.93
CA VAL A 251 -4.40 13.24 -14.46
C VAL A 251 -4.01 14.56 -13.82
N GLN A 252 -2.93 15.19 -14.27
CA GLN A 252 -2.51 16.50 -13.79
C GLN A 252 -3.59 17.56 -14.04
N LYS A 253 -4.12 17.65 -15.28
CA LYS A 253 -5.20 18.59 -15.61
C LYS A 253 -6.47 18.29 -14.81
N LEU A 254 -6.79 17.02 -14.56
CA LEU A 254 -7.96 16.61 -13.78
C LEU A 254 -7.80 17.01 -12.30
N ILE A 255 -6.65 16.75 -11.69
CA ILE A 255 -6.37 17.13 -10.30
C ILE A 255 -6.35 18.66 -10.15
N GLN A 256 -5.73 19.39 -11.08
CA GLN A 256 -5.71 20.85 -11.04
C GLN A 256 -7.10 21.48 -11.26
N ARG A 257 -7.94 20.89 -12.11
CA ARG A 257 -9.25 21.45 -12.47
C ARG A 257 -10.36 21.06 -11.51
N VAL A 258 -10.33 19.84 -10.98
CA VAL A 258 -11.44 19.24 -10.22
C VAL A 258 -11.06 18.97 -8.76
N GLY A 259 -9.77 19.06 -8.40
CA GLY A 259 -9.30 18.93 -7.02
C GLY A 259 -9.68 17.58 -6.41
N PHE A 260 -10.44 17.62 -5.31
CA PHE A 260 -10.88 16.45 -4.55
C PHE A 260 -11.51 15.35 -5.42
N PHE A 261 -12.44 15.70 -6.31
CA PHE A 261 -13.12 14.69 -7.15
C PHE A 261 -12.22 14.11 -8.23
N GLY A 262 -11.21 14.86 -8.68
CA GLY A 262 -10.19 14.34 -9.59
C GLY A 262 -9.34 13.26 -8.92
N ILE A 263 -8.92 13.51 -7.67
CA ILE A 263 -8.19 12.54 -6.85
C ILE A 263 -9.06 11.31 -6.58
N LEU A 264 -10.35 11.51 -6.25
CA LEU A 264 -11.30 10.44 -6.00
C LEU A 264 -11.45 9.52 -7.23
N ALA A 265 -11.56 10.10 -8.42
CA ALA A 265 -11.64 9.35 -9.66
C ALA A 265 -10.36 8.51 -9.89
N CYS A 266 -9.18 9.11 -9.73
CA CYS A 266 -7.91 8.38 -9.83
C CYS A 266 -7.78 7.25 -8.81
N ALA A 267 -8.25 7.46 -7.57
CA ALA A 267 -8.21 6.44 -6.51
C ALA A 267 -9.22 5.30 -6.68
N SER A 268 -10.28 5.53 -7.46
CA SER A 268 -11.32 4.53 -7.72
C SER A 268 -10.97 3.56 -8.86
N ILE A 269 -9.91 3.83 -9.61
CA ILE A 269 -9.48 3.15 -10.85
C ILE A 269 -8.21 2.30 -10.55
N PRO A 270 -7.82 1.30 -11.39
CA PRO A 270 -6.69 0.40 -11.08
C PRO A 270 -5.39 1.09 -10.67
N ASN A 271 -4.59 0.35 -9.89
CA ASN A 271 -3.46 0.84 -9.09
C ASN A 271 -2.45 1.78 -9.81
N PRO A 272 -2.05 1.57 -11.08
CA PRO A 272 -1.06 2.44 -11.72
C PRO A 272 -1.46 3.93 -11.80
N LEU A 273 -2.77 4.20 -11.90
CA LEU A 273 -3.27 5.58 -11.95
C LEU A 273 -3.28 6.25 -10.58
N PHE A 274 -3.34 5.46 -9.51
CA PHE A 274 -3.28 5.99 -8.15
C PHE A 274 -1.85 6.41 -7.79
N ASP A 275 -0.85 5.57 -8.06
CA ASP A 275 0.55 5.87 -7.72
C ASP A 275 1.00 7.18 -8.37
N LEU A 276 0.59 7.39 -9.63
CA LEU A 276 0.80 8.64 -10.36
C LEU A 276 0.08 9.84 -9.72
N ALA A 277 -1.17 9.65 -9.28
CA ALA A 277 -1.91 10.68 -8.57
C ALA A 277 -1.26 11.02 -7.22
N GLY A 278 -0.76 10.03 -6.48
CA GLY A 278 -0.05 10.19 -5.21
C GLY A 278 1.20 11.06 -5.36
N ILE A 279 2.06 10.73 -6.32
CA ILE A 279 3.26 11.51 -6.62
C ILE A 279 2.89 12.94 -7.06
N THR A 280 1.92 13.08 -7.96
CA THR A 280 1.45 14.38 -8.46
C THR A 280 0.91 15.25 -7.33
N CYS A 281 0.03 14.70 -6.47
CA CYS A 281 -0.53 15.41 -5.33
C CYS A 281 0.52 15.81 -4.29
N GLY A 282 1.52 14.94 -4.05
CA GLY A 282 2.63 15.26 -3.17
C GLY A 282 3.49 16.40 -3.72
N HIS A 283 3.89 16.31 -5.00
CA HIS A 283 4.68 17.34 -5.68
C HIS A 283 3.98 18.70 -5.73
N PHE A 284 2.65 18.73 -5.94
CA PHE A 284 1.86 19.97 -5.91
C PHE A 284 1.41 20.40 -4.50
N LEU A 285 1.90 19.74 -3.45
CA LEU A 285 1.63 20.07 -2.04
C LEU A 285 0.14 20.08 -1.67
N VAL A 286 -0.69 19.27 -2.35
CA VAL A 286 -2.12 19.14 -2.05
C VAL A 286 -2.29 18.77 -0.57
N PRO A 287 -3.20 19.40 0.20
CA PRO A 287 -3.39 19.08 1.62
C PRO A 287 -3.64 17.60 1.86
N PHE A 288 -3.04 17.05 2.93
CA PHE A 288 -3.13 15.63 3.26
C PHE A 288 -4.58 15.14 3.34
N TRP A 289 -5.45 15.86 4.04
CA TRP A 289 -6.84 15.46 4.21
C TRP A 289 -7.66 15.45 2.91
N THR A 290 -7.33 16.33 1.95
CA THR A 290 -7.96 16.34 0.63
C THR A 290 -7.54 15.11 -0.17
N PHE A 291 -6.25 14.77 -0.14
CA PHE A 291 -5.72 13.59 -0.80
C PHE A 291 -6.21 12.30 -0.14
N PHE A 292 -5.91 12.11 1.15
CA PHE A 292 -6.26 10.92 1.90
C PHE A 292 -7.77 10.68 1.98
N GLY A 293 -8.58 11.73 2.16
CA GLY A 293 -10.04 11.62 2.18
C GLY A 293 -10.58 11.11 0.84
N ALA A 294 -10.11 11.67 -0.28
CA ALA A 294 -10.48 11.21 -1.61
C ALA A 294 -10.02 9.76 -1.87
N THR A 295 -8.79 9.42 -1.46
CA THR A 295 -8.24 8.07 -1.56
C THR A 295 -9.04 7.05 -0.75
N LEU A 296 -9.37 7.38 0.50
CA LEU A 296 -10.11 6.51 1.40
C LEU A 296 -11.51 6.22 0.85
N ILE A 297 -12.23 7.24 0.35
CA ILE A 297 -13.54 7.03 -0.29
C ILE A 297 -13.39 6.21 -1.57
N GLY A 298 -12.43 6.54 -2.42
CA GLY A 298 -12.19 5.84 -3.67
C GLY A 298 -11.90 4.35 -3.45
N LYS A 299 -11.14 4.01 -2.40
CA LYS A 299 -10.69 2.63 -2.16
C LYS A 299 -11.59 1.85 -1.22
N ALA A 300 -11.92 2.40 -0.05
CA ALA A 300 -12.74 1.72 0.95
C ALA A 300 -14.24 1.69 0.60
N VAL A 301 -14.70 2.62 -0.24
CA VAL A 301 -16.12 2.70 -0.65
C VAL A 301 -16.27 2.31 -2.11
N ILE A 302 -15.73 3.07 -3.07
CA ILE A 302 -16.07 2.86 -4.49
C ILE A 302 -15.46 1.56 -5.03
N LYS A 303 -14.12 1.48 -5.08
CA LYS A 303 -13.38 0.32 -5.60
C LYS A 303 -13.78 -0.96 -4.88
N MET A 304 -13.82 -0.91 -3.54
CA MET A 304 -14.20 -2.06 -2.73
C MET A 304 -15.63 -2.53 -3.00
N HIS A 305 -16.59 -1.61 -3.19
CA HIS A 305 -17.95 -1.99 -3.52
C HIS A 305 -18.07 -2.65 -4.89
N ILE A 306 -17.31 -2.19 -5.87
CA ILE A 306 -17.24 -2.82 -7.20
C ILE A 306 -16.64 -4.23 -7.07
N GLN A 307 -15.51 -4.39 -6.36
CA GLN A 307 -14.85 -5.68 -6.19
C GLN A 307 -15.71 -6.70 -5.43
N LYS A 308 -16.35 -6.31 -4.32
CA LYS A 308 -17.24 -7.24 -3.59
C LYS A 308 -18.49 -7.58 -4.38
N LEU A 309 -19.09 -6.63 -5.10
CA LEU A 309 -20.28 -6.88 -5.91
C LEU A 309 -19.95 -7.91 -7.00
N PHE A 310 -18.81 -7.76 -7.66
CA PHE A 310 -18.32 -8.72 -8.63
C PHE A 310 -18.22 -10.13 -8.03
N VAL A 311 -17.55 -10.29 -6.89
CA VAL A 311 -17.43 -11.60 -6.22
C VAL A 311 -18.81 -12.17 -5.83
N ILE A 312 -19.66 -11.39 -5.18
CA ILE A 312 -20.99 -11.86 -4.73
C ILE A 312 -21.84 -12.31 -5.94
N VAL A 313 -21.81 -11.55 -7.04
CA VAL A 313 -22.52 -11.90 -8.28
C VAL A 313 -21.97 -13.18 -8.90
N THR A 314 -20.64 -13.33 -8.98
CA THR A 314 -19.99 -14.54 -9.53
C THR A 314 -20.33 -15.81 -8.75
N PHE A 315 -20.56 -15.71 -7.44
CA PHE A 315 -20.92 -16.85 -6.58
C PHE A 315 -22.43 -16.99 -6.31
N SER A 316 -23.26 -16.11 -6.90
CA SER A 316 -24.72 -16.18 -6.78
C SER A 316 -25.32 -17.13 -7.81
N ARG A 317 -25.91 -18.24 -7.37
CA ARG A 317 -26.51 -19.26 -8.27
C ARG A 317 -27.53 -18.64 -9.24
N HIS A 318 -28.46 -17.85 -8.73
CA HIS A 318 -29.53 -17.26 -9.52
C HIS A 318 -29.04 -16.26 -10.57
N ILE A 319 -28.03 -15.45 -10.23
CA ILE A 319 -27.52 -14.41 -11.14
C ILE A 319 -26.55 -15.01 -12.15
N VAL A 320 -25.76 -16.01 -11.75
CA VAL A 320 -24.94 -16.77 -12.68
C VAL A 320 -25.82 -17.41 -13.74
N GLU A 321 -26.91 -18.08 -13.37
CA GLU A 321 -27.85 -18.68 -14.32
C GLU A 321 -28.49 -17.64 -15.26
N GLN A 322 -28.87 -16.47 -14.72
CA GLN A 322 -29.38 -15.35 -15.52
C GLN A 322 -28.32 -14.79 -16.47
N MET A 323 -27.09 -14.56 -16.02
CA MET A 323 -25.97 -14.10 -16.87
C MET A 323 -25.62 -15.11 -17.96
N VAL A 324 -25.55 -16.39 -17.61
CA VAL A 324 -25.31 -17.50 -18.55
C VAL A 324 -26.41 -17.56 -19.61
N SER A 325 -27.67 -17.31 -19.23
CA SER A 325 -28.80 -17.25 -20.18
C SER A 325 -28.74 -16.00 -21.09
N LEU A 326 -28.33 -14.84 -20.56
CA LEU A 326 -28.15 -13.60 -21.33
C LEU A 326 -26.97 -13.70 -22.30
N ILE A 327 -25.86 -14.32 -21.87
CA ILE A 327 -24.72 -14.63 -22.74
C ILE A 327 -25.18 -15.58 -23.85
N GLY A 328 -25.99 -16.60 -23.53
CA GLY A 328 -26.60 -17.50 -24.51
C GLY A 328 -27.50 -16.79 -25.55
N ALA A 329 -28.07 -15.63 -25.21
CA ALA A 329 -28.91 -14.82 -26.11
C ALA A 329 -28.10 -13.96 -27.10
N VAL A 330 -26.76 -13.90 -26.99
CA VAL A 330 -25.91 -13.16 -27.92
C VAL A 330 -25.76 -13.97 -29.24
N PRO A 331 -26.25 -13.44 -30.38
CA PRO A 331 -26.11 -14.13 -31.66
C PRO A 331 -24.61 -14.31 -32.02
N LEU A 332 -24.28 -15.47 -32.60
CA LEU A 332 -22.94 -15.98 -32.96
C LEU A 332 -22.04 -16.52 -31.83
N LEU A 333 -21.89 -15.85 -30.68
CA LEU A 333 -20.89 -16.24 -29.65
C LEU A 333 -21.48 -16.86 -28.38
N GLY A 334 -22.78 -16.68 -28.13
CA GLY A 334 -23.42 -17.06 -26.88
C GLY A 334 -23.34 -18.55 -26.56
N ALA A 335 -23.78 -19.40 -27.50
CA ALA A 335 -23.84 -20.86 -27.28
C ALA A 335 -22.45 -21.51 -27.12
N ALA A 336 -21.41 -20.95 -27.74
CA ALA A 336 -20.03 -21.43 -27.62
C ALA A 336 -19.38 -21.04 -26.29
N LEU A 337 -19.75 -19.88 -25.73
CA LEU A 337 -19.22 -19.39 -24.45
C LEU A 337 -20.03 -19.84 -23.23
N GLN A 338 -21.30 -20.22 -23.41
CA GLN A 338 -22.20 -20.59 -22.32
C GLN A 338 -21.73 -21.83 -21.53
N LYS A 339 -21.35 -22.91 -22.23
CA LYS A 339 -20.87 -24.16 -21.62
C LYS A 339 -19.54 -24.00 -20.86
N PRO A 340 -18.45 -23.49 -21.47
CA PRO A 340 -17.17 -23.35 -20.76
C PRO A 340 -17.25 -22.37 -19.59
N PHE A 341 -18.06 -21.31 -19.71
CA PHE A 341 -18.24 -20.36 -18.61
C PHE A 341 -19.01 -20.97 -17.44
N ARG A 342 -20.08 -21.73 -17.71
CA ARG A 342 -20.84 -22.45 -16.68
C ARG A 342 -19.99 -23.50 -15.98
N GLU A 343 -19.28 -24.34 -16.74
CA GLU A 343 -18.39 -25.38 -16.19
C GLU A 343 -17.26 -24.77 -15.34
N TYR A 344 -16.67 -23.64 -15.78
CA TYR A 344 -15.66 -22.93 -15.02
C TYR A 344 -16.19 -22.40 -13.68
N LEU A 345 -17.39 -21.80 -13.68
CA LEU A 345 -18.02 -21.29 -12.46
C LEU A 345 -18.43 -22.42 -11.50
N GLU A 346 -18.97 -23.52 -12.03
CA GLU A 346 -19.31 -24.71 -11.24
C GLU A 346 -18.05 -25.36 -10.64
N ALA A 347 -16.96 -25.45 -11.39
CA ALA A 347 -15.68 -25.96 -10.91
C ALA A 347 -15.03 -25.07 -9.83
N GLN A 348 -15.07 -23.75 -9.99
CA GLN A 348 -14.61 -22.76 -9.01
C GLN A 348 -15.39 -22.90 -7.69
N LYS A 349 -16.71 -23.00 -7.79
CA LYS A 349 -17.60 -23.19 -6.65
C LYS A 349 -17.35 -24.54 -5.96
N ALA A 350 -17.24 -25.62 -6.72
CA ALA A 350 -16.97 -26.96 -6.18
C ALA A 350 -15.61 -27.05 -5.47
N LYS A 351 -14.56 -26.42 -6.01
CA LYS A 351 -13.25 -26.32 -5.34
C LYS A 351 -13.34 -25.59 -4.00
N LEU A 352 -14.16 -24.54 -3.93
CA LEU A 352 -14.36 -23.80 -2.69
C LEU A 352 -15.14 -24.64 -1.65
N HIS A 353 -16.14 -25.42 -2.08
CA HIS A 353 -16.90 -26.36 -1.24
C HIS A 353 -16.06 -27.57 -0.76
N HIS A 354 -15.16 -28.11 -1.59
CA HIS A 354 -14.31 -29.24 -1.18
C HIS A 354 -13.26 -28.85 -0.14
N HIS A 355 -12.75 -27.61 -0.19
CA HIS A 355 -11.93 -27.06 0.89
C HIS A 355 -12.69 -26.96 2.22
N THR A 356 -14.03 -27.03 2.17
CA THR A 356 -14.97 -26.94 3.29
C THR A 356 -15.63 -28.28 3.62
N GLY A 357 -15.30 -29.40 2.97
CA GLY A 357 -16.14 -30.62 2.99
C GLY A 357 -15.64 -31.83 3.78
N GLU A 358 -14.33 -32.09 3.84
CA GLU A 358 -13.80 -33.25 4.55
C GLU A 358 -12.46 -32.88 5.19
N GLY A 359 -12.30 -33.21 6.47
CA GLY A 359 -11.02 -33.19 7.18
C GLY A 359 -10.07 -34.29 6.69
N ILE A 360 -9.87 -34.38 5.39
CA ILE A 360 -8.66 -34.97 4.83
C ILE A 360 -7.63 -33.84 4.94
N PRO A 361 -6.43 -34.06 5.53
CA PRO A 361 -5.38 -33.08 5.45
C PRO A 361 -5.14 -32.85 3.97
N THR A 362 -5.63 -31.72 3.45
CA THR A 362 -5.18 -31.22 2.14
C THR A 362 -3.68 -31.20 2.30
N GLU A 363 -2.98 -32.14 1.66
CA GLU A 363 -1.56 -32.05 1.43
C GLU A 363 -1.33 -30.59 1.06
N GLU A 364 -0.60 -29.84 1.90
CA GLU A 364 -0.35 -28.44 1.62
C GLU A 364 0.10 -28.41 0.17
N SER A 365 -0.73 -27.81 -0.69
CA SER A 365 -0.46 -27.82 -2.12
C SER A 365 0.97 -27.34 -2.24
N TRP A 366 1.85 -28.09 -2.92
CA TRP A 366 3.26 -27.73 -3.04
C TRP A 366 3.42 -26.26 -3.47
N LEU A 367 2.42 -25.70 -4.16
CA LEU A 367 2.23 -24.28 -4.47
C LEU A 367 2.04 -23.38 -3.24
N SER A 368 1.20 -23.74 -2.27
CA SER A 368 1.02 -23.01 -0.99
C SER A 368 2.31 -23.01 -0.16
N TRP A 369 2.99 -24.17 -0.06
CA TRP A 369 4.28 -24.26 0.62
C TRP A 369 5.35 -23.42 -0.08
N LEU A 370 5.46 -23.52 -1.41
CA LEU A 370 6.35 -22.70 -2.22
C LEU A 370 6.04 -21.21 -2.05
N PHE A 371 4.76 -20.85 -2.06
CA PHE A 371 4.31 -19.47 -1.88
C PHE A 371 4.67 -18.92 -0.50
N GLU A 372 4.47 -19.69 0.56
CA GLU A 372 4.91 -19.32 1.91
C GLU A 372 6.43 -19.05 1.94
N LYS A 373 7.24 -19.92 1.31
CA LYS A 373 8.69 -19.71 1.22
C LYS A 373 9.05 -18.47 0.42
N VAL A 374 8.38 -18.20 -0.69
CA VAL A 374 8.57 -16.98 -1.48
C VAL A 374 8.25 -15.73 -0.65
N VAL A 375 7.14 -15.74 0.10
CA VAL A 375 6.76 -14.64 1.00
C VAL A 375 7.83 -14.45 2.07
N VAL A 376 8.29 -15.51 2.73
CA VAL A 376 9.35 -15.44 3.74
C VAL A 376 10.65 -14.87 3.15
N ILE A 377 11.06 -15.32 1.96
CA ILE A 377 12.24 -14.78 1.27
C ILE A 377 12.07 -13.27 0.99
N MET A 378 10.90 -12.87 0.52
CA MET A 378 10.58 -11.47 0.26
C MET A 378 10.61 -10.61 1.53
N VAL A 379 10.06 -11.12 2.65
CA VAL A 379 10.13 -10.44 3.96
C VAL A 379 11.58 -10.33 4.44
N CYS A 380 12.37 -11.41 4.34
CA CYS A 380 13.78 -11.38 4.68
C CYS A 380 14.55 -10.36 3.83
N PHE A 381 14.29 -10.31 2.52
CA PHE A 381 14.88 -9.33 1.62
C PHE A 381 14.49 -7.89 2.01
N PHE A 382 13.22 -7.67 2.35
CA PHE A 382 12.73 -6.38 2.83
C PHE A 382 13.42 -5.94 4.14
N VAL A 383 13.56 -6.84 5.12
CA VAL A 383 14.29 -6.58 6.36
C VAL A 383 15.76 -6.25 6.08
N CYS A 384 16.42 -7.02 5.20
CA CYS A 384 17.78 -6.73 4.77
C CYS A 384 17.89 -5.37 4.07
N SER A 385 16.90 -4.99 3.27
CA SER A 385 16.82 -3.69 2.61
C SER A 385 16.72 -2.54 3.62
N ILE A 386 15.92 -2.68 4.68
CA ILE A 386 15.84 -1.70 5.76
C ILE A 386 17.22 -1.52 6.43
N VAL A 387 17.90 -2.61 6.77
CA VAL A 387 19.22 -2.56 7.40
C VAL A 387 20.23 -1.84 6.50
N ASN A 388 20.25 -2.19 5.20
CA ASN A 388 21.13 -1.53 4.22
C ASN A 388 20.81 -0.03 4.10
N SER A 389 19.53 0.33 3.96
CA SER A 389 19.08 1.72 3.80
C SER A 389 19.43 2.60 5.02
N MET A 390 19.27 2.07 6.23
CA MET A 390 19.66 2.75 7.46
C MET A 390 21.18 2.93 7.57
N ALA A 391 21.96 1.90 7.21
CA ALA A 391 23.42 2.00 7.18
C ALA A 391 23.92 3.03 6.16
N GLN A 392 23.25 3.10 5.00
CA GLN A 392 23.51 4.10 3.96
C GLN A 392 23.16 5.51 4.42
N SER A 393 22.06 5.69 5.17
CA SER A 393 21.68 6.97 5.77
C SER A 393 22.75 7.49 6.73
N TYR A 394 23.32 6.63 7.58
CA TYR A 394 24.42 7.03 8.46
C TYR A 394 25.65 7.48 7.69
N ALA A 395 26.03 6.72 6.65
CA ALA A 395 27.16 7.09 5.80
C ALA A 395 26.95 8.44 5.11
N LYS A 396 25.71 8.71 4.64
CA LYS A 396 25.31 10.01 4.10
C LYS A 396 25.46 11.13 5.13
N ARG A 397 24.97 10.95 6.35
CA ARG A 397 25.15 11.96 7.44
C ARG A 397 26.62 12.25 7.70
N LYS A 398 27.45 11.21 7.84
CA LYS A 398 28.89 11.35 8.10
C LYS A 398 29.63 12.11 6.99
N GLN A 399 29.26 11.88 5.72
CA GLN A 399 29.83 12.64 4.61
C GLN A 399 29.34 14.08 4.61
N HIS A 400 28.05 14.33 4.87
CA HIS A 400 27.52 15.68 4.98
C HIS A 400 28.21 16.50 6.09
N GLU A 401 28.49 15.90 7.25
CA GLU A 401 29.28 16.50 8.32
C GLU A 401 30.68 16.90 7.83
N LYS A 402 31.41 15.97 7.18
CA LYS A 402 32.74 16.27 6.61
C LYS A 402 32.72 17.40 5.58
N TYR A 403 31.71 17.44 4.71
CA TYR A 403 31.55 18.52 3.72
C TYR A 403 31.22 19.87 4.38
N SER A 404 30.50 19.86 5.50
CA SER A 404 30.21 21.09 6.25
C SER A 404 31.43 21.63 7.00
N GLU A 405 32.26 20.75 7.57
CA GLU A 405 33.51 21.11 8.23
C GLU A 405 34.52 21.67 7.23
N GLY A 406 34.71 21.01 6.07
CA GLY A 406 35.62 21.47 5.02
C GLY A 406 35.17 22.72 4.25
N LYS A 407 33.96 23.25 4.50
CA LYS A 407 33.50 24.56 3.99
C LYS A 407 33.73 25.69 4.99
N MET A 408 33.98 25.37 6.26
CA MET A 408 34.25 26.35 7.33
C MET A 408 35.75 26.62 7.53
N GLU A 409 36.61 25.74 7.01
CA GLU A 409 38.04 25.99 6.76
C GLU A 409 38.25 26.68 5.41
#